data_AF-A0A433F567-F1
#
_entry.id   AF-A0A433F567-F1
#
_cell.length_a   1.000
_cell.length_b   1.000
_cell.length_c   1.000
_cell.angle_alpha   90.00
_cell.angle_beta   90.00
_cell.angle_gamma   90.00
#
_symmetry.space_group_name_H-M   'P 1'
#
loop_
_entity.id
_entity.type
_entity.pdbx_description
1 polymer ?
#
loop_
_entity_poly.entity_id
_entity_poly.type
_entity_poly.pdbx_seq_one_letter_code
_entity_poly.pdbx_strand_id
1 'polypeptide(L)'
;MNTAELLAPINTFLHATTPDAWVEEATKPENFSMLLLDHLICELKASQSAMFLIRKYAVDKESSDALLAWLQPFEQYVYKREGDWRDLPSKNKLSKSVIPRSDSKYGQDLIDKMVLLIKEELHHFYQVLEMMDHFDIEYRSITPSRYAKGLLRHVKTHEPDALVDKLICGAYIEARSCERFAKLAPHVDAKLGEFYISLLRSEARHYQDYLSLATDIAGKDISERIAYFGEVEAELITTSDSDFKFHSGLPA
;
A
#
# COMPACT_ATOMS: atom_id res chain seq x y z
N MET A 1 -20.05 -10.32 4.85
CA MET A 1 -18.68 -10.85 4.97
C MET A 1 -18.32 -10.81 6.44
N ASN A 2 -17.80 -11.89 7.01
CA ASN A 2 -17.39 -11.87 8.40
C ASN A 2 -16.00 -11.23 8.49
N THR A 3 -15.94 -9.96 8.91
CA THR A 3 -14.67 -9.21 9.04
C THR A 3 -13.67 -9.95 9.94
N ALA A 4 -14.15 -10.65 10.97
CA ALA A 4 -13.27 -11.42 11.87
C ALA A 4 -12.57 -12.59 11.17
N GLU A 5 -13.27 -13.29 10.26
CA GLU A 5 -12.67 -14.37 9.47
C GLU A 5 -11.64 -13.85 8.47
N LEU A 6 -11.90 -12.69 7.86
CA LEU A 6 -10.97 -12.04 6.94
C LEU A 6 -9.70 -11.57 7.63
N LEU A 7 -9.81 -11.04 8.86
CA LEU A 7 -8.69 -10.51 9.61
C LEU A 7 -7.89 -11.57 10.38
N ALA A 8 -8.45 -12.76 10.62
CA ALA A 8 -7.76 -13.83 11.35
C ALA A 8 -6.33 -14.13 10.83
N PRO A 9 -6.07 -14.32 9.52
CA PRO A 9 -4.71 -14.52 9.01
C PRO A 9 -3.83 -13.28 9.18
N ILE A 10 -4.39 -12.08 9.05
CA ILE A 10 -3.66 -10.82 9.20
C ILE A 10 -3.21 -10.61 10.65
N ASN A 11 -4.11 -10.84 11.61
CA ASN A 11 -3.82 -10.77 13.04
C ASN A 11 -2.81 -11.81 13.50
N THR A 12 -2.68 -12.92 12.76
CA THR A 12 -1.64 -13.93 13.02
C THR A 12 -0.30 -13.53 12.41
N PHE A 13 -0.32 -12.81 11.28
CA PHE A 13 0.88 -12.39 10.55
C PHE A 13 1.54 -11.14 11.16
N LEU A 14 0.76 -10.19 11.67
CA LEU A 14 1.26 -8.99 12.33
C LEU A 14 1.72 -9.32 13.76
N HIS A 15 2.90 -8.82 14.15
CA HIS A 15 3.48 -9.11 15.47
C HIS A 15 2.99 -8.15 16.57
N ALA A 16 2.26 -7.10 16.20
CA ALA A 16 1.61 -6.17 17.12
C ALA A 16 0.27 -5.71 16.54
N THR A 17 -0.72 -5.47 17.41
CA THR A 17 -1.96 -4.79 17.03
C THR A 17 -1.74 -3.28 16.97
N THR A 18 -2.53 -2.56 16.18
CA THR A 18 -2.50 -1.08 16.22
C THR A 18 -2.80 -0.61 17.64
N PRO A 19 -2.00 0.31 18.25
CA PRO A 19 -2.28 0.82 19.60
C PRO A 19 -3.60 1.56 19.67
N ASP A 20 -4.34 1.44 20.78
CA ASP A 20 -5.60 2.20 20.97
C ASP A 20 -5.34 3.71 20.96
N ALA A 21 -4.22 4.17 21.50
CA ALA A 21 -3.79 5.57 21.44
C ALA A 21 -3.63 6.08 19.99
N TRP A 22 -3.26 5.22 19.03
CA TRP A 22 -3.24 5.61 17.62
C TRP A 22 -4.65 5.84 17.07
N VAL A 23 -5.62 5.01 17.48
CA VAL A 23 -7.05 5.19 17.09
C VAL A 23 -7.60 6.46 17.72
N GLU A 24 -7.34 6.69 19.00
CA GLU A 24 -7.73 7.92 19.70
C GLU A 24 -7.18 9.15 18.96
N GLU A 25 -5.90 9.14 18.60
CA GLU A 25 -5.27 10.21 17.81
C GLU A 25 -5.89 10.36 16.42
N ALA A 26 -6.16 9.26 15.72
CA ALA A 26 -6.76 9.26 14.38
C ALA A 26 -8.19 9.83 14.36
N THR A 27 -8.93 9.69 15.46
CA THR A 27 -10.30 10.19 15.58
C THR A 27 -10.39 11.67 15.99
N LYS A 28 -9.26 12.31 16.31
CA LYS A 28 -9.22 13.73 16.62
C LYS A 28 -9.58 14.57 15.38
N PRO A 29 -10.48 15.57 15.50
CA PRO A 29 -10.88 16.41 14.37
C PRO A 29 -9.70 17.07 13.64
N GLU A 30 -8.67 17.50 14.37
CA GLU A 30 -7.46 18.12 13.81
C GLU A 30 -6.63 17.18 12.92
N ASN A 31 -6.73 15.86 13.13
CA ASN A 31 -6.00 14.84 12.38
C ASN A 31 -6.79 14.27 11.21
N PHE A 32 -8.09 14.53 11.13
CA PHE A 32 -8.97 13.97 10.10
C PHE A 32 -8.48 14.25 8.68
N SER A 33 -8.13 15.51 8.38
CA SER A 33 -7.57 15.86 7.08
C SER A 33 -6.21 15.19 6.84
N MET A 34 -5.36 15.06 7.86
CA MET A 34 -4.06 14.40 7.73
C MET A 34 -4.21 12.91 7.40
N LEU A 35 -5.17 12.23 8.03
CA LEU A 35 -5.47 10.83 7.82
C LEU A 35 -5.83 10.55 6.35
N LEU A 36 -6.79 11.31 5.80
CA LEU A 36 -7.24 11.13 4.42
C LEU A 36 -6.19 11.56 3.39
N LEU A 37 -5.44 12.63 3.67
CA LEU A 37 -4.32 13.04 2.81
C LEU A 37 -3.22 11.98 2.76
N ASP A 38 -2.85 11.40 3.89
CA ASP A 38 -1.81 10.36 3.92
C ASP A 38 -2.31 9.05 3.31
N HIS A 39 -3.57 8.66 3.58
CA HIS A 39 -4.21 7.52 2.92
C HIS A 39 -4.16 7.67 1.40
N LEU A 40 -4.58 8.82 0.84
CA LEU A 40 -4.49 9.10 -0.59
C LEU A 40 -3.08 8.86 -1.16
N ILE A 41 -2.07 9.36 -0.45
CA ILE A 41 -0.68 9.24 -0.87
C ILE A 41 -0.19 7.78 -0.76
N CYS A 42 -0.67 7.02 0.22
CA CYS A 42 -0.37 5.59 0.36
C CYS A 42 -0.86 4.80 -0.85
N GLU A 43 -2.07 5.03 -1.35
CA GLU A 43 -2.59 4.30 -2.53
C GLU A 43 -1.75 4.57 -3.78
N LEU A 44 -1.33 5.84 -3.97
CA LEU A 44 -0.44 6.17 -5.08
C LEU A 44 0.95 5.53 -4.90
N LYS A 45 1.51 5.53 -3.69
CA LYS A 45 2.82 4.92 -3.41
C LYS A 45 2.81 3.39 -3.56
N ALA A 46 1.71 2.72 -3.21
CA ALA A 46 1.53 1.29 -3.42
C ALA A 46 1.58 0.98 -4.93
N SER A 47 0.83 1.74 -5.73
CA SER A 47 0.85 1.69 -7.19
C SER A 47 2.25 1.92 -7.77
N GLN A 48 2.96 2.95 -7.29
CA GLN A 48 4.32 3.29 -7.74
C GLN A 48 5.34 2.20 -7.36
N SER A 49 5.17 1.57 -6.19
CA SER A 49 6.06 0.51 -5.71
C SER A 49 5.90 -0.76 -6.53
N ALA A 50 4.66 -1.21 -6.77
CA ALA A 50 4.37 -2.33 -7.66
C ALA A 50 4.86 -2.06 -9.09
N MET A 51 4.67 -0.84 -9.57
CA MET A 51 5.18 -0.41 -10.88
C MET A 51 6.70 -0.55 -10.97
N PHE A 52 7.41 -0.09 -9.95
CA PHE A 52 8.86 -0.21 -9.88
C PHE A 52 9.29 -1.69 -9.93
N LEU A 53 8.60 -2.58 -9.21
CA LEU A 53 8.91 -4.01 -9.23
C LEU A 53 8.75 -4.60 -10.63
N ILE A 54 7.63 -4.34 -11.31
CA ILE A 54 7.40 -4.84 -12.67
C ILE A 54 8.52 -4.34 -13.61
N ARG A 55 8.76 -3.02 -13.62
CA ARG A 55 9.76 -2.38 -14.48
C ARG A 55 11.17 -2.91 -14.25
N LYS A 56 11.55 -3.12 -12.99
CA LYS A 56 12.89 -3.57 -12.65
C LYS A 56 13.12 -5.06 -12.91
N TYR A 57 12.09 -5.90 -12.75
CA TYR A 57 12.28 -7.35 -12.64
C TYR A 57 11.58 -8.18 -13.73
N ALA A 58 10.58 -7.64 -14.42
CA ALA A 58 9.71 -8.47 -15.26
C ALA A 58 9.57 -8.04 -16.72
N VAL A 59 9.66 -6.75 -17.04
CA VAL A 59 9.24 -6.26 -18.37
C VAL A 59 10.34 -5.58 -19.16
N ASP A 60 10.13 -5.50 -20.48
CA ASP A 60 11.03 -4.82 -21.40
C ASP A 60 10.89 -3.28 -21.34
N LYS A 61 11.67 -2.58 -22.17
CA LYS A 61 11.66 -1.12 -22.18
C LYS A 61 10.34 -0.53 -22.65
N GLU A 62 9.71 -1.08 -23.70
CA GLU A 62 8.45 -0.55 -24.22
C GLU A 62 7.32 -0.69 -23.19
N SER A 63 7.21 -1.87 -22.56
CA SER A 63 6.25 -2.12 -21.49
C SER A 63 6.53 -1.23 -20.28
N SER A 64 7.81 -1.04 -19.91
CA SER A 64 8.20 -0.08 -18.87
C SER A 64 7.73 1.34 -19.16
N ASP A 65 7.85 1.80 -20.40
CA ASP A 65 7.47 3.17 -20.78
C ASP A 65 5.92 3.31 -20.81
N ALA A 66 5.19 2.27 -21.22
CA ALA A 66 3.72 2.23 -21.15
C ALA A 66 3.19 2.29 -19.71
N LEU A 67 3.86 1.55 -18.83
CA LEU A 67 3.62 1.51 -17.40
C LEU A 67 3.83 2.89 -16.75
N LEU A 68 4.93 3.59 -17.06
CA LEU A 68 5.13 4.97 -16.59
C LEU A 68 4.05 5.94 -17.09
N ALA A 69 3.66 5.83 -18.36
CA ALA A 69 2.61 6.68 -18.94
C ALA A 69 1.24 6.44 -18.28
N TRP A 70 0.98 5.25 -17.76
CA TRP A 70 -0.26 4.93 -17.05
C TRP A 70 -0.36 5.65 -15.69
N LEU A 71 0.73 5.72 -14.92
CA LEU A 71 0.75 6.42 -13.62
C LEU A 71 0.82 7.95 -13.75
N GLN A 72 1.36 8.46 -14.87
CA GLN A 72 1.65 9.87 -15.05
C GLN A 72 0.49 10.82 -14.69
N PRO A 73 -0.79 10.59 -15.06
CA PRO A 73 -1.88 11.50 -14.70
C PRO A 73 -2.08 11.64 -13.18
N PHE A 74 -1.92 10.54 -12.44
CA PHE A 74 -2.06 10.51 -10.99
C PHE A 74 -0.88 11.23 -10.32
N GLU A 75 0.33 11.02 -10.83
CA GLU A 75 1.53 11.71 -10.36
C GLU A 75 1.48 13.22 -10.63
N GLN A 76 0.97 13.63 -11.79
CA GLN A 76 0.78 15.06 -12.12
C GLN A 76 -0.22 15.72 -11.17
N TYR A 77 -1.32 15.03 -10.88
CA TYR A 77 -2.31 15.53 -9.92
C TYR A 77 -1.69 15.73 -8.53
N VAL A 78 -1.03 14.69 -7.99
CA VAL A 78 -0.46 14.72 -6.64
C VAL A 78 0.75 15.65 -6.50
N TYR A 79 1.72 15.56 -7.41
CA TYR A 79 3.01 16.23 -7.25
C TYR A 79 3.09 17.58 -7.94
N LYS A 80 2.29 17.81 -8.99
CA LYS A 80 2.28 19.07 -9.76
C LYS A 80 1.00 19.88 -9.61
N ARG A 81 -0.05 19.31 -9.01
CA ARG A 81 -1.40 19.92 -8.90
C ARG A 81 -1.97 20.27 -10.27
N GLU A 82 -1.71 19.41 -11.26
CA GLU A 82 -2.18 19.55 -12.63
C GLU A 82 -3.34 18.58 -12.91
N GLY A 83 -4.39 19.04 -13.59
CA GLY A 83 -5.53 18.22 -14.01
C GLY A 83 -6.73 18.26 -13.05
N ASP A 84 -7.80 17.56 -13.44
CA ASP A 84 -8.99 17.33 -12.60
C ASP A 84 -9.00 15.86 -12.17
N TRP A 85 -9.15 15.61 -10.88
CA TRP A 85 -9.22 14.25 -10.36
C TRP A 85 -10.42 13.47 -10.89
N ARG A 86 -11.50 14.17 -11.27
CA ARG A 86 -12.70 13.57 -11.85
C ARG A 86 -12.43 12.89 -13.20
N ASP A 87 -11.34 13.23 -13.86
CA ASP A 87 -10.91 12.59 -15.11
C ASP A 87 -10.09 11.31 -14.89
N LEU A 88 -9.50 11.12 -13.70
CA LEU A 88 -8.57 10.02 -13.41
C LEU A 88 -9.17 8.61 -13.58
N PRO A 89 -10.45 8.33 -13.25
CA PRO A 89 -11.05 7.02 -13.52
C PRO A 89 -10.97 6.60 -14.98
N SER A 90 -11.11 7.57 -15.90
CA SER A 90 -11.01 7.30 -17.33
C SER A 90 -9.57 6.94 -17.77
N LYS A 91 -8.57 7.34 -16.97
CA LYS A 91 -7.15 7.09 -17.17
C LYS A 91 -6.65 5.81 -16.49
N ASN A 92 -7.44 5.20 -15.60
CA ASN A 92 -7.11 3.92 -14.96
C ASN A 92 -7.31 2.72 -15.92
N LYS A 93 -6.66 2.78 -17.08
CA LYS A 93 -6.68 1.74 -18.11
C LYS A 93 -5.32 1.65 -18.76
N LEU A 94 -4.69 0.49 -18.62
CA LEU A 94 -3.49 0.18 -19.37
C LEU A 94 -3.87 -0.20 -20.80
N SER A 95 -3.52 0.66 -21.77
CA SER A 95 -3.92 0.51 -23.17
C SER A 95 -3.04 -0.45 -23.99
N LYS A 96 -1.89 -0.85 -23.45
CA LYS A 96 -0.93 -1.75 -24.08
C LYS A 96 -0.77 -3.04 -23.27
N SER A 97 -0.61 -4.16 -23.96
CA SER A 97 -0.23 -5.42 -23.32
C SER A 97 1.16 -5.30 -22.70
N VAL A 98 1.31 -5.77 -21.46
CA VAL A 98 2.60 -5.82 -20.78
C VAL A 98 3.34 -7.08 -21.23
N ILE A 99 4.51 -6.91 -21.83
CA ILE A 99 5.30 -8.01 -22.39
C ILE A 99 6.40 -8.39 -21.38
N PRO A 100 6.45 -9.65 -20.91
CA PRO A 100 7.55 -10.13 -20.08
C PRO A 100 8.87 -10.12 -20.85
N ARG A 101 10.00 -9.87 -20.15
CA ARG A 101 11.31 -10.15 -20.73
C ARG A 101 11.53 -11.64 -20.89
N SER A 102 12.17 -12.02 -22.00
CA SER A 102 12.46 -13.41 -22.35
C SER A 102 13.38 -14.14 -21.35
N ASP A 103 14.09 -13.41 -20.49
CA ASP A 103 14.99 -13.95 -19.46
C ASP A 103 14.37 -13.95 -18.05
N SER A 104 13.12 -13.50 -17.88
CA SER A 104 12.49 -13.40 -16.56
C SER A 104 11.93 -14.76 -16.10
N LYS A 105 12.60 -15.38 -15.11
CA LYS A 105 12.16 -16.65 -14.51
C LYS A 105 10.78 -16.58 -13.82
N TYR A 106 10.35 -15.39 -13.41
CA TYR A 106 9.14 -15.16 -12.61
C TYR A 106 8.24 -14.08 -13.23
N GLY A 107 8.47 -13.75 -14.51
CA GLY A 107 7.99 -12.51 -15.11
C GLY A 107 6.47 -12.40 -15.17
N GLN A 108 5.77 -13.44 -15.65
CA GLN A 108 4.34 -13.33 -15.94
C GLN A 108 3.47 -13.22 -14.68
N ASP A 109 3.68 -14.08 -13.68
CA ASP A 109 2.87 -14.05 -12.45
C ASP A 109 3.11 -12.76 -11.64
N LEU A 110 4.37 -12.30 -11.57
CA LEU A 110 4.70 -10.99 -11.00
C LEU A 110 4.01 -9.85 -11.74
N ILE A 111 3.99 -9.87 -13.08
CA ILE A 111 3.29 -8.88 -13.90
C ILE A 111 1.80 -8.90 -13.59
N ASP A 112 1.16 -10.07 -13.65
CA ASP A 112 -0.29 -10.21 -13.54
C ASP A 112 -0.79 -9.71 -12.17
N LYS A 113 -0.15 -10.16 -11.08
CA LYS A 113 -0.48 -9.74 -9.72
C LYS A 113 -0.23 -8.25 -9.50
N MET A 114 0.93 -7.73 -9.92
CA MET A 114 1.27 -6.32 -9.69
C MET A 114 0.44 -5.37 -10.57
N VAL A 115 0.08 -5.75 -11.81
CA VAL A 115 -0.80 -4.94 -12.66
C VAL A 115 -2.21 -4.89 -12.08
N LEU A 116 -2.72 -6.01 -11.57
CA LEU A 116 -4.01 -6.03 -10.88
C LEU A 116 -3.98 -5.13 -9.65
N LEU A 117 -2.96 -5.26 -8.79
CA LEU A 117 -2.76 -4.40 -7.63
C LEU A 117 -2.74 -2.93 -8.02
N ILE A 118 -1.92 -2.50 -8.99
CA ILE A 118 -1.86 -1.10 -9.44
C ILE A 118 -3.24 -0.60 -9.85
N LYS A 119 -4.01 -1.40 -10.58
CA LYS A 119 -5.36 -1.00 -11.01
C LYS A 119 -6.29 -0.79 -9.82
N GLU A 120 -6.23 -1.66 -8.83
CA GLU A 120 -7.05 -1.58 -7.61
C GLU A 120 -6.62 -0.40 -6.74
N GLU A 121 -5.32 -0.18 -6.54
CA GLU A 121 -4.82 0.97 -5.77
C GLU A 121 -5.12 2.32 -6.43
N LEU A 122 -5.04 2.40 -7.77
CA LEU A 122 -5.47 3.61 -8.47
C LEU A 122 -7.00 3.82 -8.41
N HIS A 123 -7.77 2.75 -8.20
CA HIS A 123 -9.20 2.86 -7.92
C HIS A 123 -9.44 3.34 -6.49
N HIS A 124 -8.75 2.78 -5.49
CA HIS A 124 -8.82 3.24 -4.11
C HIS A 124 -8.41 4.71 -4.00
N PHE A 125 -7.31 5.11 -4.65
CA PHE A 125 -6.85 6.50 -4.75
C PHE A 125 -7.98 7.45 -5.18
N TYR A 126 -8.72 7.07 -6.23
CA TYR A 126 -9.87 7.85 -6.67
C TYR A 126 -11.00 7.90 -5.62
N GLN A 127 -11.32 6.77 -4.98
CA GLN A 127 -12.33 6.73 -3.93
C GLN A 127 -11.96 7.59 -2.71
N VAL A 128 -10.66 7.67 -2.37
CA VAL A 128 -10.18 8.59 -1.33
C VAL A 128 -10.41 10.05 -1.74
N LEU A 129 -10.22 10.41 -3.02
CA LEU A 129 -10.55 11.74 -3.52
C LEU A 129 -12.05 12.04 -3.44
N GLU A 130 -12.91 11.05 -3.70
CA GLU A 130 -14.35 11.19 -3.49
C GLU A 130 -14.69 11.43 -2.02
N MET A 131 -14.00 10.77 -1.08
CA MET A 131 -14.16 11.02 0.36
C MET A 131 -13.66 12.42 0.72
N MET A 132 -12.51 12.84 0.22
CA MET A 132 -11.98 14.18 0.48
C MET A 132 -12.92 15.27 -0.04
N ASP A 133 -13.45 15.14 -1.26
CA ASP A 133 -14.44 16.07 -1.83
C ASP A 133 -15.74 16.08 -1.00
N HIS A 134 -16.19 14.91 -0.54
CA HIS A 134 -17.38 14.80 0.32
C HIS A 134 -17.22 15.51 1.67
N PHE A 135 -16.03 15.46 2.27
CA PHE A 135 -15.73 16.07 3.56
C PHE A 135 -15.10 17.47 3.45
N ASP A 136 -15.08 18.07 2.27
CA ASP A 136 -14.51 19.40 2.00
C ASP A 136 -13.02 19.52 2.42
N ILE A 137 -12.24 18.47 2.14
CA ILE A 137 -10.80 18.42 2.45
C ILE A 137 -10.01 18.78 1.20
N GLU A 138 -9.41 19.96 1.23
CA GLU A 138 -8.48 20.37 0.17
C GLU A 138 -7.17 19.55 0.21
N TYR A 139 -6.71 19.16 -0.98
CA TYR A 139 -5.41 18.53 -1.11
C TYR A 139 -4.27 19.51 -0.76
N ARG A 140 -3.36 19.06 0.11
CA ARG A 140 -2.08 19.72 0.39
C ARG A 140 -0.96 18.70 0.41
N SER A 141 0.23 19.16 0.05
CA SER A 141 1.44 18.35 0.08
C SER A 141 1.82 18.03 1.53
N ILE A 142 2.12 16.76 1.79
CA ILE A 142 2.54 16.26 3.11
C ILE A 142 3.86 15.51 2.98
N THR A 143 4.58 15.39 4.10
CA THR A 143 5.76 14.53 4.19
C THR A 143 5.36 13.07 4.40
N PRO A 144 6.10 12.11 3.83
CA PRO A 144 5.85 10.70 4.06
C PRO A 144 6.17 10.31 5.51
N SER A 145 5.41 9.36 6.06
CA SER A 145 5.72 8.73 7.35
C SER A 145 7.08 8.00 7.35
N ARG A 146 7.60 7.71 8.54
CA ARG A 146 8.85 6.94 8.70
C ARG A 146 8.68 5.44 8.37
N TYR A 147 7.46 4.93 8.29
CA TYR A 147 7.14 3.50 8.30
C TYR A 147 7.76 2.72 7.14
N ALA A 148 7.35 2.99 5.89
CA ALA A 148 7.85 2.25 4.72
C ALA A 148 9.37 2.43 4.55
N LYS A 149 9.89 3.64 4.81
CA LYS A 149 11.34 3.89 4.81
C LYS A 149 12.06 3.10 5.91
N GLY A 150 11.44 2.93 7.07
CA GLY A 150 11.90 2.10 8.18
C GLY A 150 12.10 0.66 7.73
N LEU A 151 11.07 0.03 7.17
CA LEU A 151 11.13 -1.33 6.63
C LEU A 151 12.22 -1.46 5.55
N LEU A 152 12.20 -0.58 4.55
CA LEU A 152 13.10 -0.66 3.40
C LEU A 152 14.60 -0.53 3.75
N ARG A 153 14.95 0.02 4.92
CA ARG A 153 16.35 0.06 5.40
C ARG A 153 16.94 -1.32 5.64
N HIS A 154 16.10 -2.32 5.88
CA HIS A 154 16.53 -3.68 6.19
C HIS A 154 16.61 -4.57 4.95
N VAL A 155 16.20 -4.08 3.78
CA VAL A 155 16.25 -4.82 2.51
C VAL A 155 17.71 -5.09 2.13
N LYS A 156 18.00 -6.35 1.79
CA LYS A 156 19.31 -6.79 1.28
C LYS A 156 19.67 -6.09 -0.03
N THR A 157 20.96 -6.03 -0.32
CA THR A 157 21.51 -5.32 -1.48
C THR A 157 21.74 -6.19 -2.72
N HIS A 158 21.67 -7.52 -2.59
CA HIS A 158 21.93 -8.48 -3.66
C HIS A 158 20.68 -9.24 -4.07
N GLU A 159 20.56 -9.52 -5.37
CA GLU A 159 19.43 -10.28 -5.93
C GLU A 159 19.67 -11.80 -5.81
N PRO A 160 18.62 -12.64 -5.69
CA PRO A 160 17.18 -12.29 -5.68
C PRO A 160 16.66 -11.87 -4.29
N ASP A 161 17.48 -12.00 -3.25
CA ASP A 161 17.07 -11.74 -1.86
C ASP A 161 16.56 -10.29 -1.66
N ALA A 162 17.10 -9.32 -2.40
CA ALA A 162 16.63 -7.94 -2.39
C ALA A 162 15.20 -7.76 -2.94
N LEU A 163 14.77 -8.59 -3.89
CA LEU A 163 13.39 -8.61 -4.39
C LEU A 163 12.46 -9.29 -3.38
N VAL A 164 12.88 -10.45 -2.85
CA VAL A 164 12.15 -11.17 -1.80
C VAL A 164 11.85 -10.25 -0.61
N ASP A 165 12.86 -9.53 -0.12
CA ASP A 165 12.68 -8.59 1.00
C ASP A 165 11.69 -7.46 0.70
N LYS A 166 11.70 -6.91 -0.53
CA LYS A 166 10.73 -5.86 -0.92
C LYS A 166 9.30 -6.40 -0.97
N LEU A 167 9.12 -7.63 -1.42
CA LEU A 167 7.80 -8.28 -1.44
C LEU A 167 7.30 -8.56 -0.02
N ILE A 168 8.19 -8.99 0.89
CA ILE A 168 7.84 -9.13 2.32
C ILE A 168 7.46 -7.76 2.93
N CYS A 169 8.19 -6.69 2.62
CA CYS A 169 7.83 -5.34 3.04
C CYS A 169 6.43 -4.94 2.52
N GLY A 170 6.13 -5.23 1.25
CA GLY A 170 4.80 -5.04 0.66
C GLY A 170 3.73 -5.77 1.47
N ALA A 171 3.92 -7.07 1.74
CA ALA A 171 2.98 -7.85 2.55
C ALA A 171 2.68 -7.22 3.91
N TYR A 172 3.70 -6.72 4.63
CA TYR A 172 3.51 -6.04 5.91
C TYR A 172 2.78 -4.70 5.79
N ILE A 173 3.02 -3.92 4.72
CA ILE A 173 2.31 -2.66 4.48
C ILE A 173 0.81 -2.93 4.27
N GLU A 174 0.45 -3.84 3.36
CA GLU A 174 -0.95 -4.18 3.05
C GLU A 174 -1.67 -4.80 4.26
N ALA A 175 -1.01 -5.72 4.98
CA ALA A 175 -1.55 -6.33 6.18
C ALA A 175 -1.85 -5.29 7.27
N ARG A 176 -0.93 -4.34 7.50
CA ARG A 176 -1.13 -3.25 8.45
C ARG A 176 -2.24 -2.31 8.01
N SER A 177 -2.31 -1.95 6.73
CA SER A 177 -3.39 -1.14 6.18
C SER A 177 -4.75 -1.78 6.45
N CYS A 178 -4.89 -3.07 6.13
CA CYS A 178 -6.11 -3.84 6.40
C CYS A 178 -6.51 -3.82 7.88
N GLU A 179 -5.57 -4.09 8.79
CA GLU A 179 -5.83 -4.10 10.23
C GLU A 179 -6.24 -2.70 10.74
N ARG A 180 -5.58 -1.64 10.27
CA ARG A 180 -5.92 -0.25 10.64
C ARG A 180 -7.27 0.19 10.11
N PHE A 181 -7.60 -0.12 8.85
CA PHE A 181 -8.93 0.18 8.31
C PHE A 181 -10.03 -0.49 9.13
N ALA A 182 -9.86 -1.78 9.45
CA ALA A 182 -10.83 -2.51 10.23
C ALA A 182 -10.95 -1.96 11.66
N LYS A 183 -9.83 -1.63 12.29
CA LYS A 183 -9.81 -1.10 13.65
C LYS A 183 -10.40 0.31 13.72
N LEU A 184 -10.17 1.15 12.71
CA LEU A 184 -10.61 2.55 12.69
C LEU A 184 -12.05 2.74 12.24
N ALA A 185 -12.55 1.89 11.32
CA ALA A 185 -13.89 1.98 10.75
C ALA A 185 -15.05 2.21 11.77
N PRO A 186 -15.11 1.55 12.95
CA PRO A 186 -16.21 1.78 13.90
C PRO A 186 -16.11 3.11 14.68
N HIS A 187 -15.01 3.86 14.55
CA HIS A 187 -14.74 5.08 15.30
C HIS A 187 -14.82 6.36 14.46
N VAL A 188 -15.09 6.24 13.16
CA VAL A 188 -15.18 7.37 12.22
C VAL A 188 -16.62 7.58 11.75
N ASP A 189 -16.85 8.63 10.95
CA ASP A 189 -18.13 8.84 10.27
C ASP A 189 -18.59 7.58 9.54
N ALA A 190 -19.91 7.31 9.55
CA ALA A 190 -20.48 6.08 9.01
C ALA A 190 -20.09 5.83 7.53
N LYS A 191 -20.08 6.90 6.71
CA LYS A 191 -19.70 6.77 5.29
C LYS A 191 -18.22 6.44 5.14
N LEU A 192 -17.36 7.06 5.95
CA LEU A 192 -15.92 6.74 5.94
C LEU A 192 -15.67 5.31 6.47
N GLY A 193 -16.39 4.89 7.50
CA GLY A 193 -16.31 3.54 8.05
C GLY A 193 -16.72 2.49 7.01
N GLU A 194 -17.83 2.70 6.30
CA GLU A 194 -18.26 1.83 5.19
C GLU A 194 -17.21 1.76 4.08
N PHE A 195 -16.60 2.90 3.72
CA PHE A 195 -15.50 2.93 2.76
C PHE A 195 -14.30 2.10 3.25
N TYR A 196 -13.83 2.29 4.48
CA TYR A 196 -12.72 1.49 5.05
C TYR A 196 -13.02 0.00 5.12
N ILE A 197 -14.25 -0.39 5.47
CA ILE A 197 -14.66 -1.80 5.42
C ILE A 197 -14.66 -2.35 3.99
N SER A 198 -14.99 -1.52 2.99
CA SER A 198 -15.00 -1.94 1.58
C SER A 198 -13.61 -2.28 1.04
N LEU A 199 -12.55 -1.66 1.59
CA LEU A 199 -11.15 -1.89 1.19
C LEU A 199 -10.60 -3.22 1.71
N LEU A 200 -11.10 -3.75 2.84
CA LEU A 200 -10.48 -4.87 3.54
C LEU A 200 -10.22 -6.11 2.65
N ARG A 201 -11.10 -6.36 1.68
CA ARG A 201 -10.97 -7.52 0.79
C ARG A 201 -9.84 -7.40 -0.22
N SER A 202 -9.59 -6.21 -0.79
CA SER A 202 -8.45 -6.00 -1.68
C SER A 202 -7.16 -6.06 -0.88
N GLU A 203 -7.07 -5.34 0.24
CA GLU A 203 -5.91 -5.31 1.13
C GLU A 203 -5.48 -6.71 1.60
N ALA A 204 -6.43 -7.54 2.04
CA ALA A 204 -6.15 -8.91 2.48
C ALA A 204 -5.62 -9.79 1.33
N ARG A 205 -6.07 -9.55 0.09
CA ARG A 205 -5.52 -10.26 -1.09
C ARG A 205 -4.15 -9.73 -1.47
N HIS A 206 -3.93 -8.41 -1.46
CA HIS A 206 -2.63 -7.81 -1.79
C HIS A 206 -1.53 -8.35 -0.87
N TYR A 207 -1.80 -8.40 0.43
CA TYR A 207 -0.94 -9.04 1.42
C TYR A 207 -0.57 -10.49 1.01
N GLN A 208 -1.56 -11.31 0.68
CA GLN A 208 -1.35 -12.70 0.29
C GLN A 208 -0.58 -12.82 -1.04
N ASP A 209 -0.88 -11.98 -2.01
CA ASP A 209 -0.20 -11.95 -3.32
C ASP A 209 1.28 -11.60 -3.16
N TYR A 210 1.62 -10.62 -2.30
CA TYR A 210 3.00 -10.29 -1.96
C TYR A 210 3.75 -11.45 -1.31
N LEU A 211 3.14 -12.15 -0.34
CA LEU A 211 3.79 -13.31 0.30
C LEU A 211 3.96 -14.50 -0.65
N SER A 212 2.97 -14.76 -1.51
CA SER A 212 3.07 -15.80 -2.54
C SER A 212 4.25 -15.53 -3.46
N LEU A 213 4.32 -14.31 -4.01
CA LEU A 213 5.43 -13.90 -4.88
C LEU A 213 6.78 -14.00 -4.17
N ALA A 214 6.87 -13.56 -2.91
CA ALA A 214 8.10 -13.65 -2.13
C ALA A 214 8.58 -15.11 -1.99
N THR A 215 7.65 -16.02 -1.70
CA THR A 215 7.91 -17.45 -1.52
C THR A 215 8.37 -18.10 -2.83
N ASP A 216 7.65 -17.84 -3.92
CA ASP A 216 7.93 -18.40 -5.24
C ASP A 216 9.28 -17.94 -5.79
N ILE A 217 9.61 -16.65 -5.62
CA ILE A 217 10.88 -16.07 -6.06
C ILE A 217 12.05 -16.55 -5.20
N ALA A 218 11.85 -16.74 -3.90
CA ALA A 218 12.90 -17.20 -3.01
C ALA A 218 13.34 -18.65 -3.33
N GLY A 219 12.39 -19.53 -3.67
CA GLY A 219 12.64 -20.95 -3.92
C GLY A 219 13.22 -21.71 -2.71
N LYS A 220 13.10 -21.14 -1.52
CA LYS A 220 13.57 -21.65 -0.23
C LYS A 220 12.64 -21.16 0.88
N ASP A 221 12.74 -21.73 2.08
CA ASP A 221 12.02 -21.21 3.23
C ASP A 221 12.48 -19.78 3.57
N ILE A 222 11.51 -18.90 3.77
CA ILE A 222 11.70 -17.49 4.12
C ILE A 222 11.02 -17.12 5.45
N SER A 223 10.56 -18.11 6.22
CA SER A 223 9.84 -17.89 7.49
C SER A 223 10.64 -17.04 8.48
N GLU A 224 11.95 -17.30 8.62
CA GLU A 224 12.84 -16.47 9.46
C GLU A 224 12.91 -15.02 8.97
N ARG A 225 12.88 -14.82 7.65
CA ARG A 225 12.96 -13.48 7.05
C ARG A 225 11.66 -12.72 7.20
N ILE A 226 10.53 -13.40 7.07
CA ILE A 226 9.21 -12.85 7.37
C ILE A 226 9.17 -12.41 8.83
N ALA A 227 9.48 -13.31 9.78
CA ALA A 227 9.48 -13.01 11.20
C ALA A 227 10.39 -11.82 11.55
N TYR A 228 11.56 -11.73 10.94
CA TYR A 228 12.46 -10.58 11.10
C TYR A 228 11.79 -9.25 10.72
N PHE A 229 11.12 -9.19 9.56
CA PHE A 229 10.40 -7.96 9.17
C PHE A 229 9.19 -7.70 10.06
N GLY A 230 8.55 -8.73 10.61
CA GLY A 230 7.48 -8.59 11.59
C GLY A 230 7.93 -7.89 12.88
N GLU A 231 9.13 -8.20 13.37
CA GLU A 231 9.71 -7.49 14.52
C GLU A 231 10.00 -6.02 14.19
N VAL A 232 10.60 -5.74 13.02
CA VAL A 232 10.88 -4.37 12.58
C VAL A 232 9.58 -3.57 12.41
N GLU A 233 8.56 -4.17 11.82
CA GLU A 233 7.24 -3.57 11.63
C GLU A 233 6.58 -3.26 12.97
N ALA A 234 6.57 -4.21 13.90
CA ALA A 234 6.00 -4.02 15.23
C ALA A 234 6.71 -2.91 16.00
N GLU A 235 8.05 -2.80 15.91
CA GLU A 235 8.79 -1.70 16.50
C GLU A 235 8.34 -0.34 15.91
N LEU A 236 8.18 -0.23 14.59
CA LEU A 236 7.73 1.01 13.94
C LEU A 236 6.31 1.43 14.39
N ILE A 237 5.43 0.45 14.63
CA ILE A 237 4.03 0.67 15.02
C ILE A 237 3.89 1.03 16.50
N THR A 238 4.72 0.45 17.37
CA THR A 238 4.56 0.57 18.83
C THR A 238 5.46 1.63 19.47
N THR A 239 6.52 2.07 18.78
CA THR A 239 7.40 3.13 19.31
C THR A 239 6.83 4.52 19.07
N SER A 240 7.18 5.46 19.95
CA SER A 240 6.71 6.84 19.92
C SER A 240 7.01 7.54 18.58
N ASP A 241 6.03 8.30 18.08
CA ASP A 241 6.05 9.01 16.81
C ASP A 241 5.27 10.34 16.96
N SER A 242 5.95 11.45 16.69
CA SER A 242 5.35 12.79 16.75
C SER A 242 4.71 13.22 15.42
N ASP A 243 4.91 12.48 14.34
CA ASP A 243 4.36 12.76 13.01
C ASP A 243 3.19 11.82 12.70
N PHE A 244 1.98 12.21 13.13
CA PHE A 244 0.78 11.41 12.90
C PHE A 244 0.51 11.22 11.40
N LYS A 245 0.38 9.95 10.99
CA LYS A 245 0.17 9.46 9.62
C LYS A 245 -0.60 8.14 9.64
N PHE A 246 -1.08 7.70 8.49
CA PHE A 246 -1.86 6.45 8.39
C PHE A 246 -1.06 5.23 8.86
N HIS A 247 0.27 5.20 8.66
CA HIS A 247 1.17 4.17 9.19
C HIS A 247 2.12 4.67 10.31
N SER A 248 1.83 5.80 10.98
CA SER A 248 2.70 6.28 12.08
C SER A 248 2.71 5.35 13.29
N GLY A 249 3.74 5.48 14.13
CA GLY A 249 3.85 4.76 15.39
C GLY A 249 2.88 5.25 16.48
N LEU A 250 3.22 4.97 17.74
CA LEU A 250 2.47 5.41 18.91
C LEU A 250 2.54 6.94 19.03
N PRO A 251 1.41 7.68 19.03
CA PRO A 251 1.43 9.13 19.18
C PRO A 251 2.17 9.59 20.43
N ALA A 252 2.96 10.68 20.30
CA ALA A 252 3.80 11.24 21.36
C ALA A 252 3.09 12.30 22.22
#